data_AF-L8WRX0-F1
#
_entry.id   AF-L8WRX0-F1
#
_cell.length_a   1.000
_cell.length_b   1.000
_cell.length_c   1.000
_cell.angle_alpha   90.00
_cell.angle_beta   90.00
_cell.angle_gamma   90.00
#
_symmetry.space_group_name_H-M   'P 1'
#
loop_
_entity.id
_entity.type
_entity.pdbx_description
1 polymer ?
#
loop_
_entity_poly.entity_id
_entity_poly.type
_entity_poly.pdbx_seq_one_letter_code
_entity_poly.pdbx_strand_id
1 'polypeptide(L)'
;MRFSVSRSPSPVQRYATLIAHDKQYVPTGPLFTGRREDRQMPTASTTSQTTKKNPRRPPSQKSRRSCRFLMPEETPLSLTRSNANPNPDQSIDAFLNAVRLRSRVDPLEEYQNAERAMVKSSSPPAPSLPHLSCALTQSHLALQAKRNEQEMSAVLAMVERLDIQRKGREEEGMKRVKEGNRGIWEEIEGAIRRDEEKLRAEEEQRRQEAEKKRQEEDRKRAELKAEEDRRKAEEEKKRKEKEQEDERKRQEKEAREKAEKEKAEDEARKDAEEKAAKDAQEARAVQASQASAKSVPAIQEWETAWAERAVGLTISHPRTQAVEESSELKSVAGRLRRKLRTRVGQVTNSQSELADAIHDIISPSPPHPVPVYTALLSAFSKYLLLQAETEVTAKLPTAYPLARLVWLVVARGHTRLWEIFWARWVGLAEEGTMTDASMSGL
;
A
#
# COMPACT_ATOMS: atom_id res chain seq x y z
N MET A 1 -35.96 -52.21 4.08
CA MET A 1 -35.85 -51.47 5.36
C MET A 1 -34.92 -50.29 5.14
N ARG A 2 -35.44 -49.06 5.19
CA ARG A 2 -34.68 -47.81 5.02
C ARG A 2 -34.34 -47.27 6.40
N PHE A 3 -33.05 -47.07 6.71
CA PHE A 3 -32.63 -46.37 7.92
C PHE A 3 -32.44 -44.88 7.59
N SER A 4 -33.35 -44.06 8.08
CA SER A 4 -33.22 -42.61 8.17
C SER A 4 -32.43 -42.25 9.42
N VAL A 5 -31.27 -41.61 9.25
CA VAL A 5 -30.49 -41.04 10.36
C VAL A 5 -30.88 -39.58 10.55
N SER A 6 -31.43 -39.29 11.73
CA SER A 6 -31.82 -37.99 12.23
C SER A 6 -30.61 -37.07 12.42
N ARG A 7 -30.64 -35.88 11.79
CA ARG A 7 -29.67 -34.81 12.07
C ARG A 7 -30.17 -33.96 13.23
N SER A 8 -29.40 -33.93 14.31
CA SER A 8 -29.56 -33.01 15.44
C SER A 8 -29.15 -31.58 15.05
N PRO A 9 -29.86 -30.53 15.48
CA PRO A 9 -29.45 -29.15 15.25
C PRO A 9 -28.45 -28.67 16.33
N SER A 10 -27.37 -28.03 15.88
CA SER A 10 -26.36 -27.37 16.73
C SER A 10 -26.87 -26.03 17.28
N PRO A 11 -26.56 -25.67 18.54
CA PRO A 11 -27.02 -24.44 19.17
C PRO A 11 -26.19 -23.23 18.70
N VAL A 12 -26.87 -22.20 18.18
CA VAL A 12 -26.29 -20.89 17.87
C VAL A 12 -26.37 -20.04 19.14
N GLN A 13 -25.24 -19.87 19.83
CA GLN A 13 -25.10 -18.87 20.89
C GLN A 13 -24.95 -17.48 20.28
N ARG A 14 -25.91 -16.61 20.61
CA ARG A 14 -25.85 -15.17 20.39
C ARG A 14 -24.93 -14.56 21.46
N TYR A 15 -23.95 -13.77 21.04
CA TYR A 15 -23.37 -12.75 21.91
C TYR A 15 -23.58 -11.38 21.27
N ALA A 16 -24.38 -10.58 21.97
CA ALA A 16 -24.60 -9.17 21.71
C ALA A 16 -23.43 -8.38 22.31
N THR A 17 -22.81 -7.51 21.52
CA THR A 17 -21.85 -6.53 22.01
C THR A 17 -22.59 -5.27 22.42
N LEU A 18 -22.74 -5.12 23.74
CA LEU A 18 -23.04 -3.87 24.43
C LEU A 18 -21.85 -2.92 24.26
N ILE A 19 -22.11 -1.77 23.63
CA ILE A 19 -21.21 -0.62 23.61
C ILE A 19 -21.48 0.16 24.90
N ALA A 20 -20.53 0.11 25.85
CA ALA A 20 -20.54 0.92 27.05
C ALA A 20 -19.40 1.94 27.01
N HIS A 21 -19.78 3.19 27.25
CA HIS A 21 -18.95 4.34 27.59
C HIS A 21 -18.22 4.12 28.92
N ASP A 22 -16.92 4.45 28.98
CA ASP A 22 -16.25 5.05 30.15
C ASP A 22 -14.85 5.55 29.71
N LYS A 23 -14.61 6.86 29.66
CA LYS A 23 -14.05 7.75 30.70
C LYS A 23 -12.67 7.34 31.25
N GLN A 24 -11.74 8.28 31.04
CA GLN A 24 -10.62 8.69 31.89
C GLN A 24 -9.52 7.65 32.16
N TYR A 25 -8.30 7.93 31.69
CA TYR A 25 -7.15 8.11 32.59
C TYR A 25 -6.00 8.81 31.85
N VAL A 26 -5.64 9.99 32.33
CA VAL A 26 -4.42 10.73 32.01
C VAL A 26 -3.39 10.36 33.06
N PRO A 27 -2.15 9.96 32.71
CA PRO A 27 -1.04 9.98 33.63
C PRO A 27 -0.10 11.15 33.32
N THR A 28 0.11 11.96 34.35
CA THR A 28 1.05 13.07 34.48
C THR A 28 2.47 12.57 34.82
N GLY A 29 3.43 12.87 33.94
CA GLY A 29 4.85 13.19 34.20
C GLY A 29 5.83 12.06 34.64
N PRO A 30 7.14 12.36 34.86
CA PRO A 30 7.89 13.58 34.52
C PRO A 30 9.33 13.36 33.94
N LEU A 31 9.95 14.46 33.47
CA LEU A 31 11.39 14.76 33.39
C LEU A 31 12.32 13.89 32.50
N PHE A 32 12.85 14.48 31.43
CA PHE A 32 14.25 14.24 31.04
C PHE A 32 14.90 15.49 30.43
N THR A 33 16.13 15.74 30.86
CA THR A 33 16.98 16.92 30.68
C THR A 33 17.93 16.81 29.47
N GLY A 34 18.28 17.95 28.88
CA GLY A 34 19.47 18.14 28.02
C GLY A 34 19.26 17.65 26.57
N ARG A 35 19.79 18.28 25.53
CA ARG A 35 21.11 18.90 25.40
C ARG A 35 21.07 19.93 24.26
N ARG A 36 21.72 21.05 24.53
CA ARG A 36 21.98 22.21 23.69
C ARG A 36 23.27 21.95 22.93
N GLU A 37 23.25 21.96 21.60
CA GLU A 37 24.48 22.10 20.80
C GLU A 37 24.29 23.15 19.72
N ASP A 38 25.30 24.01 19.68
CA ASP A 38 25.44 25.24 18.95
C ASP A 38 25.87 24.98 17.49
N ARG A 39 25.26 25.76 16.58
CA ARG A 39 25.96 26.67 15.64
C ARG A 39 26.90 26.04 14.60
N GLN A 40 26.53 26.19 13.33
CA GLN A 40 27.41 26.81 12.32
C GLN A 40 26.63 27.32 11.10
N MET A 41 26.83 28.61 10.81
CA MET A 41 26.48 29.29 9.54
C MET A 41 27.44 28.83 8.43
N PRO A 42 27.12 29.09 7.15
CA PRO A 42 27.87 30.17 6.53
C PRO A 42 27.06 31.14 5.65
N THR A 43 27.78 32.21 5.37
CA THR A 43 27.52 33.49 4.73
C THR A 43 27.18 33.45 3.25
N ALA A 44 26.20 34.28 2.90
CA ALA A 44 26.10 35.21 1.76
C ALA A 44 26.89 34.94 0.46
N SER A 45 26.19 35.05 -0.67
CA SER A 45 26.66 35.83 -1.82
C SER A 45 25.49 36.35 -2.67
N THR A 46 25.49 37.68 -2.79
CA THR A 46 24.69 38.59 -3.59
C THR A 46 24.81 38.30 -5.10
N THR A 47 23.72 38.46 -5.87
CA THR A 47 23.77 39.09 -7.20
C THR A 47 22.39 39.67 -7.54
N SER A 48 22.40 40.98 -7.69
CA SER A 48 21.32 41.85 -8.17
C SER A 48 21.11 41.68 -9.67
N GLN A 49 19.87 41.76 -10.16
CA GLN A 49 19.60 42.45 -11.43
C GLN A 49 18.14 42.90 -11.54
N THR A 50 18.02 44.18 -11.87
CA THR A 50 16.83 44.99 -12.09
C THR A 50 16.22 44.76 -13.47
N THR A 51 14.89 44.70 -13.59
CA THR A 51 14.19 45.23 -14.77
C THR A 51 12.77 45.70 -14.46
N LYS A 52 12.51 46.96 -14.80
CA LYS A 52 11.20 47.62 -14.95
C LYS A 52 10.32 46.92 -16.00
N LYS A 53 9.00 46.79 -15.76
CA LYS A 53 7.94 47.13 -16.75
C LYS A 53 6.51 47.00 -16.20
N ASN A 54 5.81 48.14 -16.27
CA ASN A 54 4.38 48.46 -16.42
C ASN A 54 3.22 47.49 -16.11
N PRO A 55 2.04 48.05 -15.74
CA PRO A 55 0.89 47.32 -15.23
C PRO A 55 -0.07 46.87 -16.35
N ARG A 56 -0.72 45.72 -16.14
CA ARG A 56 -1.91 45.31 -16.90
C ARG A 56 -3.01 44.86 -15.92
N ARG A 57 -4.15 45.58 -15.97
CA ARG A 57 -5.53 45.09 -15.74
C ARG A 57 -5.77 43.79 -16.56
N PRO A 58 -6.82 42.95 -16.34
CA PRO A 58 -8.14 43.14 -15.71
C PRO A 58 -8.59 41.85 -14.92
N PRO A 59 -9.87 41.39 -14.87
CA PRO A 59 -11.16 42.05 -14.65
C PRO A 59 -11.89 41.56 -13.37
N SER A 60 -12.84 42.38 -12.92
CA SER A 60 -14.18 42.01 -12.45
C SER A 60 -14.44 40.50 -12.22
N GLN A 61 -14.61 40.10 -10.96
CA GLN A 61 -15.57 39.07 -10.60
C GLN A 61 -16.31 39.45 -9.31
N LYS A 62 -17.62 39.51 -9.48
CA LYS A 62 -18.65 39.67 -8.47
C LYS A 62 -18.50 38.56 -7.43
N SER A 63 -18.42 38.91 -6.15
CA SER A 63 -18.80 37.97 -5.10
C SER A 63 -19.43 38.70 -3.92
N ARG A 64 -20.69 38.35 -3.72
CA ARG A 64 -21.53 38.70 -2.58
C ARG A 64 -20.90 38.15 -1.30
N ARG A 65 -20.83 38.99 -0.26
CA ARG A 65 -21.08 38.67 1.17
C ARG A 65 -20.73 39.93 1.97
N SER A 66 -21.74 40.64 2.44
CA SER A 66 -22.30 40.44 3.78
C SER A 66 -21.30 40.83 4.87
N CYS A 67 -21.18 42.14 5.10
CA CYS A 67 -20.83 42.68 6.39
C CYS A 67 -21.85 43.78 6.72
N ARG A 68 -22.65 43.52 7.75
CA ARG A 68 -23.45 44.51 8.46
C ARG A 68 -22.50 45.61 8.94
N PHE A 69 -22.61 46.79 8.35
CA PHE A 69 -22.06 48.02 8.90
C PHE A 69 -23.18 48.68 9.68
N LEU A 70 -23.09 48.65 11.01
CA LEU A 70 -23.88 49.51 11.88
C LEU A 70 -23.23 50.89 11.81
N MET A 71 -23.81 51.77 11.00
CA MET A 71 -23.59 53.21 11.09
C MET A 71 -24.46 53.77 12.22
N PRO A 72 -23.99 54.79 12.95
CA PRO A 72 -24.85 55.61 13.80
C PRO A 72 -25.84 56.37 12.92
N GLU A 73 -27.10 56.45 13.36
CA GLU A 73 -28.10 57.35 12.82
C GLU A 73 -27.63 58.80 12.90
N GLU A 74 -27.21 59.36 11.77
CA GLU A 74 -27.44 60.77 11.48
C GLU A 74 -28.86 60.85 10.90
N THR A 75 -29.77 61.49 11.62
CA THR A 75 -31.12 61.80 11.16
C THR A 75 -31.08 62.95 10.15
N PRO A 76 -31.30 62.75 8.84
CA PRO A 76 -31.78 63.83 7.99
C PRO A 76 -33.27 64.03 8.31
N LEU A 77 -33.61 65.22 8.78
CA LEU A 77 -34.98 65.74 8.79
C LEU A 77 -35.50 65.83 7.35
N SER A 78 -35.95 64.71 6.79
CA SER A 78 -36.76 64.71 5.57
C SER A 78 -38.19 65.03 5.97
N LEU A 79 -38.69 66.20 5.53
CA LEU A 79 -40.10 66.52 5.51
C LEU A 79 -40.86 65.44 4.71
N THR A 80 -41.41 64.44 5.40
CA THR A 80 -42.46 63.60 4.85
C THR A 80 -43.74 64.42 4.79
N ARG A 81 -43.99 64.97 3.60
CA ARG A 81 -45.30 65.47 3.17
C ARG A 81 -46.26 64.27 3.11
N SER A 82 -46.88 63.92 4.23
CA SER A 82 -47.96 62.94 4.25
C SER A 82 -49.20 63.56 3.62
N ASN A 83 -49.49 63.13 2.39
CA ASN A 83 -50.83 63.17 1.80
C ASN A 83 -51.79 62.41 2.73
N ALA A 84 -52.55 63.14 3.54
CA ALA A 84 -53.70 62.63 4.25
C ALA A 84 -54.95 63.21 3.58
N ASN A 85 -55.81 62.32 3.10
CA ASN A 85 -57.17 62.63 2.64
C ASN A 85 -57.88 63.52 3.67
N PRO A 86 -58.43 64.69 3.29
CA PRO A 86 -59.20 65.49 4.20
C PRO A 86 -60.58 64.83 4.38
N ASN A 87 -60.77 64.15 5.51
CA ASN A 87 -62.11 64.04 6.06
C ASN A 87 -62.57 65.48 6.40
N PRO A 88 -63.67 65.99 5.81
CA PRO A 88 -64.09 67.39 6.00
C PRO A 88 -64.33 67.73 7.47
N ASP A 89 -64.69 66.74 8.30
CA ASP A 89 -64.94 66.92 9.73
C ASP A 89 -63.66 67.24 10.53
N GLN A 90 -62.50 66.68 10.14
CA GLN A 90 -61.22 66.99 10.78
C GLN A 90 -60.68 68.37 10.38
N SER A 91 -61.04 68.85 9.19
CA SER A 91 -60.70 70.20 8.73
C SER A 91 -61.46 71.26 9.53
N ILE A 92 -62.73 71.01 9.84
CA ILE A 92 -63.56 71.91 10.65
C ILE A 92 -63.04 71.95 12.09
N ASP A 93 -62.71 70.79 12.69
CA ASP A 93 -62.15 70.76 14.04
C ASP A 93 -60.75 71.37 14.14
N ALA A 94 -59.88 71.17 13.13
CA ALA A 94 -58.58 71.82 13.06
C ALA A 94 -58.71 73.35 12.89
N PHE A 95 -59.66 73.81 12.07
CA PHE A 95 -59.96 75.22 11.90
C PHE A 95 -60.54 75.84 13.19
N LEU A 96 -61.50 75.17 13.84
CA LEU A 96 -62.07 75.64 15.10
C LEU A 96 -61.05 75.62 16.25
N ASN A 97 -60.12 74.65 16.29
CA ASN A 97 -59.01 74.66 17.23
C ASN A 97 -57.99 75.77 16.93
N ALA A 98 -57.67 76.03 15.67
CA ALA A 98 -56.81 77.16 15.29
C ALA A 98 -57.45 78.51 15.61
N VAL A 99 -58.77 78.65 15.41
CA VAL A 99 -59.54 79.85 15.78
C VAL A 99 -59.67 79.99 17.31
N ARG A 100 -59.83 78.90 18.05
CA ARG A 100 -59.80 78.91 19.54
C ARG A 100 -58.43 79.23 20.11
N LEU A 101 -57.35 78.79 19.46
CA LEU A 101 -55.97 79.11 19.87
C LEU A 101 -55.61 80.57 19.56
N ARG A 102 -56.18 81.16 18.49
CA ARG A 102 -55.96 82.58 18.15
C ARG A 102 -56.87 83.57 18.89
N SER A 103 -58.07 83.15 19.32
CA SER A 103 -59.01 84.05 20.02
C SER A 103 -58.84 84.09 21.54
N ARG A 104 -57.88 83.34 22.10
CA ARG A 104 -57.60 83.31 23.55
C ARG A 104 -56.30 83.99 23.97
N VAL A 105 -55.49 84.47 23.03
CA VAL A 105 -54.32 85.25 23.41
C VAL A 105 -54.75 86.70 23.44
N ASP A 106 -55.03 87.16 24.65
CA ASP A 106 -55.32 88.56 24.93
C ASP A 106 -54.10 89.38 24.45
N PRO A 107 -54.24 90.35 23.54
CA PRO A 107 -53.13 91.17 23.06
C PRO A 107 -52.34 91.82 24.21
N LEU A 108 -53.02 92.06 25.35
CA LEU A 108 -52.40 92.55 26.57
C LEU A 108 -51.48 91.51 27.22
N GLU A 109 -51.84 90.23 27.19
CA GLU A 109 -51.05 89.12 27.73
C GLU A 109 -49.83 88.84 26.85
N GLU A 110 -49.96 88.97 25.52
CA GLU A 110 -48.83 88.88 24.59
C GLU A 110 -47.82 90.01 24.82
N TYR A 111 -48.29 91.24 24.97
CA TYR A 111 -47.43 92.39 25.30
C TYR A 111 -46.77 92.22 26.67
N GLN A 112 -47.51 91.78 27.69
CA GLN A 112 -46.93 91.49 29.01
C GLN A 112 -45.96 90.30 29.00
N ASN A 113 -46.19 89.28 28.17
CA ASN A 113 -45.26 88.17 28.02
C ASN A 113 -44.00 88.60 27.25
N ALA A 114 -44.13 89.48 26.25
CA ALA A 114 -43.01 90.09 25.57
C ALA A 114 -42.20 91.01 26.51
N GLU A 115 -42.86 91.82 27.35
CA GLU A 115 -42.21 92.61 28.39
C GLU A 115 -41.56 91.71 29.45
N ARG A 116 -42.24 90.66 29.94
CA ARG A 116 -41.64 89.70 30.87
C ARG A 116 -40.45 88.97 30.24
N ALA A 117 -40.49 88.70 28.94
CA ALA A 117 -39.37 88.10 28.21
C ALA A 117 -38.20 89.09 28.03
N MET A 118 -38.48 90.36 27.74
CA MET A 118 -37.47 91.43 27.66
C MET A 118 -36.87 91.78 29.03
N VAL A 119 -37.66 91.77 30.10
CA VAL A 119 -37.16 91.96 31.48
C VAL A 119 -36.33 90.74 31.91
N LYS A 120 -36.73 89.52 31.53
CA LYS A 120 -35.91 88.31 31.75
C LYS A 120 -34.61 88.30 30.94
N SER A 121 -34.57 88.90 29.76
CA SER A 121 -33.38 88.92 28.90
C SER A 121 -32.45 90.11 29.17
N SER A 122 -32.98 91.25 29.65
CA SER A 122 -32.19 92.46 29.95
C SER A 122 -31.47 92.43 31.30
N SER A 123 -31.90 91.59 32.24
CA SER A 123 -31.22 91.35 33.52
C SER A 123 -31.08 89.85 33.75
N PRO A 124 -30.08 89.19 33.13
CA PRO A 124 -29.77 87.82 33.49
C PRO A 124 -29.50 87.78 35.00
N PRO A 125 -30.20 86.93 35.78
CA PRO A 125 -29.93 86.81 37.19
C PRO A 125 -28.45 86.47 37.36
N ALA A 126 -27.72 87.31 38.11
CA ALA A 126 -26.32 87.07 38.39
C ALA A 126 -26.20 85.62 38.91
N PRO A 127 -25.40 84.76 38.24
CA PRO A 127 -25.37 83.35 38.57
C PRO A 127 -24.91 83.23 40.02
N SER A 128 -25.76 82.64 40.85
CA SER A 128 -25.43 82.40 42.24
C SER A 128 -24.16 81.54 42.29
N LEU A 129 -23.29 81.78 43.29
CA LEU A 129 -22.06 81.00 43.50
C LEU A 129 -22.21 79.47 43.33
N PRO A 130 -23.28 78.79 43.79
CA PRO A 130 -23.47 77.36 43.52
C PRO A 130 -23.66 77.03 42.03
N HIS A 131 -24.26 77.92 41.23
CA HIS A 131 -24.42 77.73 39.80
C HIS A 131 -23.08 77.80 39.06
N LEU A 132 -22.20 78.74 39.44
CA LEU A 132 -20.84 78.82 38.91
C LEU A 132 -20.02 77.57 39.25
N SER A 133 -20.11 77.09 40.49
CA SER A 133 -19.45 75.84 40.92
C SER A 133 -19.95 74.62 40.12
N CYS A 134 -21.26 74.55 39.87
CA CYS A 134 -21.86 73.48 39.06
C CYS A 134 -21.39 73.54 37.60
N ALA A 135 -21.38 74.72 36.99
CA ALA A 135 -20.90 74.92 35.61
C ALA A 135 -19.42 74.57 35.44
N LEU A 136 -18.56 74.93 36.41
CA LEU A 136 -17.15 74.54 36.41
C LEU A 136 -16.98 73.02 36.51
N THR A 137 -17.76 72.36 37.37
CA THR A 137 -17.74 70.90 37.53
C THR A 137 -18.20 70.20 36.25
N GLN A 138 -19.28 70.68 35.62
CA GLN A 138 -19.77 70.16 34.34
C GLN A 138 -18.77 70.36 33.22
N SER A 139 -18.11 71.53 33.15
CA SER A 139 -17.05 71.81 32.18
C SER A 139 -15.86 70.87 32.35
N HIS A 140 -15.41 70.64 33.58
CA HIS A 140 -14.34 69.70 33.88
C HIS A 140 -14.70 68.27 33.47
N LEU A 141 -15.91 67.80 33.81
CA LEU A 141 -16.39 66.47 33.40
C LEU A 141 -16.50 66.34 31.89
N ALA A 142 -16.96 67.38 31.19
CA ALA A 142 -17.03 67.38 29.72
C ALA A 142 -15.64 67.33 29.07
N LEU A 143 -14.65 68.06 29.61
CA LEU A 143 -13.26 67.97 29.15
C LEU A 143 -12.66 66.58 29.41
N GLN A 144 -12.94 66.01 30.58
CA GLN A 144 -12.51 64.65 30.92
C GLN A 144 -13.15 63.61 29.99
N ALA A 145 -14.45 63.74 29.69
CA ALA A 145 -15.15 62.88 28.75
C ALA A 145 -14.54 62.98 27.33
N LYS A 146 -14.26 64.20 26.85
CA LYS A 146 -13.58 64.41 25.55
C LYS A 146 -12.19 63.79 25.51
N ARG A 147 -11.42 63.92 26.59
CA ARG A 147 -10.10 63.28 26.70
C ARG A 147 -10.22 61.75 26.69
N ASN A 148 -11.14 61.19 27.44
CA ASN A 148 -11.38 59.74 27.46
C ASN A 148 -11.83 59.23 26.08
N GLU A 149 -12.66 59.99 25.35
CA GLU A 149 -13.08 59.65 23.99
C GLU A 149 -11.90 59.67 22.99
N GLN A 150 -11.01 60.67 23.11
CA GLN A 150 -9.78 60.73 22.33
C GLN A 150 -8.83 59.57 22.65
N GLU A 151 -8.67 59.21 23.92
CA GLU A 151 -7.85 58.08 24.34
C GLU A 151 -8.44 56.75 23.84
N MET A 152 -9.76 56.55 23.93
CA MET A 152 -10.45 55.36 23.41
C MET A 152 -10.34 55.24 21.89
N SER A 153 -10.53 56.34 21.15
CA SER A 153 -10.38 56.33 19.69
C SER A 153 -8.94 56.06 19.26
N ALA A 154 -7.94 56.58 19.98
CA ALA A 154 -6.54 56.25 19.74
C ALA A 154 -6.23 54.76 19.99
N VAL A 155 -6.80 54.18 21.06
CA VAL A 155 -6.68 52.74 21.36
C VAL A 155 -7.32 51.90 20.26
N LEU A 156 -8.53 52.25 19.80
CA LEU A 156 -9.21 51.54 18.71
C LEU A 156 -8.40 51.59 17.41
N ALA A 157 -7.87 52.76 17.02
CA ALA A 157 -7.01 52.89 15.85
C ALA A 157 -5.72 52.06 15.97
N MET A 158 -5.15 51.95 17.17
CA MET A 158 -4.00 51.09 17.43
C MET A 158 -4.34 49.60 17.29
N VAL A 159 -5.50 49.17 17.80
CA VAL A 159 -6.00 47.79 17.66
C VAL A 159 -6.24 47.45 16.19
N GLU A 160 -6.91 48.32 15.43
CA GLU A 160 -7.13 48.12 13.99
C GLU A 160 -5.82 47.98 13.21
N ARG A 161 -4.81 48.80 13.54
CA ARG A 161 -3.48 48.70 12.93
C ARG A 161 -2.82 47.35 13.23
N LEU A 162 -2.94 46.84 14.45
CA LEU A 162 -2.39 45.53 14.83
C LEU A 162 -3.11 44.39 14.11
N ASP A 163 -4.42 44.49 13.93
CA ASP A 163 -5.20 43.50 13.18
C ASP A 163 -4.82 43.47 11.70
N ILE A 164 -4.62 44.63 11.09
CA ILE A 164 -4.12 44.70 9.69
C ILE A 164 -2.73 44.08 9.58
N GLN A 165 -1.82 44.36 10.52
CA GLN A 165 -0.49 43.75 10.52
C GLN A 165 -0.53 42.23 10.72
N ARG A 166 -1.42 41.76 11.60
CA ARG A 166 -1.61 40.33 11.84
C ARG A 166 -2.11 39.63 10.57
N LYS A 167 -3.16 40.17 9.93
CA LYS A 167 -3.70 39.65 8.67
C LYS A 167 -2.64 39.64 7.56
N GLY A 168 -1.84 40.72 7.43
CA GLY A 168 -0.75 40.77 6.46
C GLY A 168 0.29 39.68 6.67
N ARG A 169 0.72 39.44 7.92
CA ARG A 169 1.65 38.34 8.25
C ARG A 169 1.07 36.96 7.99
N GLU A 170 -0.21 36.76 8.30
CA GLU A 170 -0.92 35.51 8.02
C GLU A 170 -1.04 35.25 6.51
N GLU A 171 -1.37 36.26 5.71
CA GLU A 171 -1.42 36.16 4.24
C GLU A 171 -0.05 35.89 3.62
N GLU A 172 1.01 36.55 4.08
CA GLU A 172 2.38 36.29 3.65
C GLU A 172 2.82 34.87 4.00
N GLY A 173 2.51 34.41 5.21
CA GLY A 173 2.75 33.03 5.63
C GLY A 173 2.03 32.04 4.72
N MET A 174 0.75 32.29 4.42
CA MET A 174 -0.04 31.44 3.53
C MET A 174 0.52 31.40 2.10
N LYS A 175 1.04 32.52 1.58
CA LYS A 175 1.70 32.58 0.26
C LYS A 175 2.96 31.73 0.23
N ARG A 176 3.84 31.85 1.23
CA ARG A 176 5.08 31.04 1.31
C ARG A 176 4.79 29.54 1.39
N VAL A 177 3.77 29.15 2.17
CA VAL A 177 3.34 27.75 2.25
C VAL A 177 2.79 27.26 0.91
N LYS A 178 1.98 28.05 0.21
CA LYS A 178 1.48 27.69 -1.12
C LYS A 178 2.59 27.55 -2.16
N GLU A 179 3.58 28.44 -2.15
CA GLU A 179 4.74 28.37 -3.04
C GLU A 179 5.61 27.15 -2.76
N GLY A 180 5.88 26.84 -1.48
CA GLY A 180 6.60 25.63 -1.09
C GLY A 180 5.84 24.35 -1.48
N ASN A 181 4.53 24.32 -1.23
CA ASN A 181 3.68 23.19 -1.63
C ASN A 181 3.66 23.03 -3.15
N ARG A 182 3.63 24.12 -3.94
CA ARG A 182 3.68 24.04 -5.40
C ARG A 182 4.94 23.33 -5.89
N GLY A 183 6.11 23.66 -5.32
CA GLY A 183 7.36 23.00 -5.67
C GLY A 183 7.36 21.50 -5.34
N ILE A 184 6.83 21.12 -4.17
CA ILE A 184 6.68 19.72 -3.78
C ILE A 184 5.75 18.97 -4.76
N TRP A 185 4.63 19.57 -5.15
CA TRP A 185 3.73 18.97 -6.13
C TRP A 185 4.37 18.80 -7.51
N GLU A 186 5.11 19.81 -7.99
CA GLU A 186 5.86 19.73 -9.25
C GLU A 186 6.93 18.62 -9.22
N GLU A 187 7.60 18.42 -8.07
CA GLU A 187 8.57 17.33 -7.89
C GLU A 187 7.89 15.94 -7.92
N ILE A 188 6.77 15.79 -7.21
CA ILE A 188 5.98 14.56 -7.19
C ILE A 188 5.45 14.23 -8.59
N GLU A 189 4.83 15.19 -9.28
CA GLU A 189 4.36 15.02 -10.65
C GLU A 189 5.50 14.68 -11.62
N GLY A 190 6.67 15.31 -11.44
CA GLY A 190 7.87 15.02 -12.22
C GLY A 190 8.43 13.61 -11.96
N ALA A 191 8.34 13.09 -10.74
CA ALA A 191 8.72 11.73 -10.40
C ALA A 191 7.77 10.71 -11.03
N ILE A 192 6.46 10.93 -10.91
CA ILE A 192 5.43 10.08 -11.53
C ILE A 192 5.63 10.02 -13.05
N ARG A 193 5.87 11.16 -13.71
CA ARG A 193 6.08 11.20 -15.16
C ARG A 193 7.31 10.40 -15.60
N ARG A 194 8.41 10.46 -14.85
CA ARG A 194 9.64 9.68 -15.12
C ARG A 194 9.41 8.18 -14.94
N ASP A 195 8.64 7.78 -13.93
CA ASP A 195 8.35 6.37 -13.67
C ASP A 195 7.36 5.81 -14.70
N GLU A 196 6.35 6.60 -15.11
CA GLU A 196 5.46 6.23 -16.22
C GLU A 196 6.21 6.08 -17.54
N GLU A 197 7.17 6.96 -17.84
CA GLU A 197 7.98 6.88 -19.05
C GLU A 197 8.88 5.64 -19.04
N LYS A 198 9.51 5.33 -17.91
CA LYS A 198 10.29 4.08 -17.74
C LYS A 198 9.42 2.84 -17.92
N LEU A 199 8.22 2.82 -17.34
CA LEU A 199 7.31 1.68 -17.46
C LEU A 199 6.88 1.47 -18.92
N ARG A 200 6.61 2.55 -19.67
CA ARG A 200 6.29 2.46 -21.11
C ARG A 200 7.48 1.93 -21.92
N ALA A 201 8.69 2.38 -21.62
CA ALA A 201 9.90 1.91 -22.29
C ALA A 201 10.17 0.41 -22.01
N GLU A 202 10.00 -0.03 -20.76
CA GLU A 202 10.13 -1.44 -20.37
C GLU A 202 9.06 -2.32 -21.03
N GLU A 203 7.81 -1.85 -21.12
CA GLU A 203 6.74 -2.59 -21.81
C GLU A 203 7.02 -2.71 -23.31
N GLU A 204 7.49 -1.64 -23.95
CA GLU A 204 7.86 -1.65 -25.37
C GLU A 204 9.05 -2.58 -25.63
N GLN A 205 10.08 -2.57 -24.77
CA GLN A 205 11.18 -3.54 -24.82
C GLN A 205 10.68 -4.98 -24.67
N ARG A 206 9.77 -5.23 -23.72
CA ARG A 206 9.19 -6.56 -23.53
C ARG A 206 8.40 -7.04 -24.75
N ARG A 207 7.69 -6.13 -25.44
CA ARG A 207 6.99 -6.44 -26.70
C ARG A 207 7.97 -6.77 -27.81
N GLN A 208 9.05 -5.99 -27.97
CA GLN A 208 10.09 -6.25 -28.97
C GLN A 208 10.83 -7.57 -28.71
N GLU A 209 11.15 -7.90 -27.46
CA GLU A 209 11.77 -9.18 -27.11
C GLU A 209 10.84 -10.37 -27.37
N ALA A 210 9.55 -10.24 -27.04
CA ALA A 210 8.57 -11.27 -27.32
C ALA A 210 8.39 -11.50 -28.83
N GLU A 211 8.43 -10.43 -29.64
CA GLU A 211 8.37 -10.52 -31.09
C GLU A 211 9.63 -11.16 -31.69
N LYS A 212 10.83 -10.77 -31.21
CA LYS A 212 12.09 -11.42 -31.61
C LYS A 212 12.11 -12.91 -31.25
N LYS A 213 11.63 -13.28 -30.06
CA LYS A 213 11.51 -14.70 -29.65
C LYS A 213 10.55 -15.47 -30.56
N ARG A 214 9.41 -14.89 -30.94
CA ARG A 214 8.49 -15.51 -31.91
C ARG A 214 9.15 -15.72 -33.28
N GLN A 215 9.88 -14.72 -33.78
CA GLN A 215 10.60 -14.83 -35.04
C GLN A 215 11.72 -15.89 -34.99
N GLU A 216 12.43 -16.02 -33.88
CA GLU A 216 13.44 -17.07 -33.69
C GLU A 216 12.82 -18.46 -33.58
N GLU A 217 11.70 -18.62 -32.87
CA GLU A 217 10.96 -19.89 -32.79
C GLU A 217 10.41 -20.30 -34.16
N ASP A 218 9.86 -19.36 -34.94
CA ASP A 218 9.36 -19.63 -36.29
C ASP A 218 10.50 -19.99 -37.25
N ARG A 219 11.66 -19.33 -37.15
CA ARG A 219 12.87 -19.70 -37.91
C ARG A 219 13.35 -21.11 -37.56
N LYS A 220 13.42 -21.46 -36.27
CA LYS A 220 13.80 -22.81 -35.83
C LYS A 220 12.80 -23.87 -36.29
N ARG A 221 11.50 -23.57 -36.26
CA ARG A 221 10.46 -24.48 -36.78
C ARG A 221 10.56 -24.67 -38.29
N ALA A 222 10.88 -23.63 -39.04
CA ALA A 222 11.09 -23.73 -40.49
C ALA A 222 12.35 -24.55 -40.82
N GLU A 223 13.44 -24.36 -40.08
CA GLU A 223 14.69 -25.13 -40.25
C GLU A 223 14.50 -26.62 -39.94
N LEU A 224 13.81 -26.96 -38.84
CA LEU A 224 13.49 -28.35 -38.50
C LEU A 224 12.62 -29.03 -39.56
N LYS A 225 11.63 -28.31 -40.13
CA LYS A 225 10.80 -28.85 -41.22
C LYS A 225 11.63 -29.09 -42.48
N ALA A 226 12.53 -28.16 -42.84
CA ALA A 226 13.41 -28.32 -43.98
C ALA A 226 14.38 -29.50 -43.82
N GLU A 227 14.89 -29.74 -42.60
CA GLU A 227 15.75 -30.89 -42.31
C GLU A 227 14.97 -32.22 -42.35
N GLU A 228 13.74 -32.26 -41.83
CA GLU A 228 12.86 -33.43 -41.90
C GLU A 228 12.50 -33.77 -43.36
N ASP A 229 12.15 -32.78 -44.17
CA ASP A 229 11.86 -32.97 -45.59
C ASP A 229 13.11 -33.43 -46.38
N ARG A 230 14.29 -32.90 -46.05
CA ARG A 230 15.56 -33.37 -46.64
C ARG A 230 15.85 -34.83 -46.28
N ARG A 231 15.63 -35.22 -45.02
CA ARG A 231 15.82 -36.59 -44.56
C ARG A 231 14.84 -37.56 -45.21
N LYS A 232 13.57 -37.18 -45.37
CA LYS A 232 12.57 -37.99 -46.09
C LYS A 232 12.95 -38.18 -47.56
N ALA A 233 13.44 -37.13 -48.22
CA ALA A 233 13.90 -37.22 -49.60
C ALA A 233 15.14 -38.14 -49.76
N GLU A 234 16.07 -38.12 -48.79
CA GLU A 234 17.23 -39.01 -48.76
C GLU A 234 16.83 -40.47 -48.48
N GLU A 235 15.90 -40.73 -47.55
CA GLU A 235 15.38 -42.07 -47.27
C GLU A 235 14.59 -42.65 -48.45
N GLU A 236 13.81 -41.83 -49.16
CA GLU A 236 13.08 -42.25 -50.37
C GLU A 236 14.04 -42.58 -51.52
N LYS A 237 15.10 -41.78 -51.73
CA LYS A 237 16.16 -42.10 -52.71
C LYS A 237 16.86 -43.41 -52.36
N LYS A 238 17.22 -43.62 -51.09
CA LYS A 238 17.88 -44.85 -50.64
C LYS A 238 16.98 -46.08 -50.76
N ARG A 239 15.66 -45.91 -50.59
CA ARG A 239 14.69 -46.98 -50.82
C ARG A 239 14.58 -47.33 -52.30
N LYS A 240 14.51 -46.34 -53.19
CA LYS A 240 14.51 -46.56 -54.65
C LYS A 240 15.80 -47.21 -55.14
N GLU A 241 16.96 -46.84 -54.60
CA GLU A 241 18.23 -47.49 -54.92
C GLU A 241 18.28 -48.94 -54.45
N LYS A 242 17.79 -49.25 -53.23
CA LYS A 242 17.70 -50.63 -52.74
C LYS A 242 16.73 -51.48 -53.55
N GLU A 243 15.57 -50.94 -53.92
CA GLU A 243 14.61 -51.65 -54.77
C GLU A 243 15.19 -51.94 -56.16
N GLN A 244 15.99 -51.03 -56.73
CA GLN A 244 16.71 -51.28 -57.99
C GLN A 244 17.85 -52.29 -57.84
N GLU A 245 18.57 -52.29 -56.72
CA GLU A 245 19.63 -53.26 -56.44
C GLU A 245 19.07 -54.66 -56.20
N ASP A 246 17.96 -54.77 -55.47
CA ASP A 246 17.28 -56.05 -55.20
C ASP A 246 16.66 -56.63 -56.47
N GLU A 247 16.14 -55.79 -57.37
CA GLU A 247 15.66 -56.23 -58.69
C GLU A 247 16.81 -56.73 -59.58
N ARG A 248 17.95 -56.03 -59.58
CA ARG A 248 19.17 -56.51 -60.26
C ARG A 248 19.67 -57.84 -59.69
N LYS A 249 19.66 -58.00 -58.36
CA LYS A 249 20.05 -59.25 -57.70
C LYS A 249 19.08 -60.38 -57.97
N ARG A 250 17.77 -60.11 -58.13
CA ARG A 250 16.79 -61.12 -58.54
C ARG A 250 17.03 -61.59 -59.97
N GLN A 251 17.29 -60.67 -60.89
CA GLN A 251 17.62 -61.01 -62.28
C GLN A 251 18.94 -61.78 -62.39
N GLU A 252 19.96 -61.42 -61.59
CA GLU A 252 21.23 -62.14 -61.52
C GLU A 252 21.07 -63.52 -60.89
N LYS A 253 20.27 -63.66 -59.81
CA LYS A 253 19.97 -64.95 -59.20
C LYS A 253 19.16 -65.86 -60.13
N GLU A 254 18.22 -65.33 -60.90
CA GLU A 254 17.44 -66.14 -61.84
C GLU A 254 18.31 -66.59 -63.04
N ALA A 255 19.25 -65.76 -63.48
CA ALA A 255 20.27 -66.16 -64.46
C ALA A 255 21.23 -67.22 -63.91
N ARG A 256 21.63 -67.08 -62.63
CA ARG A 256 22.50 -68.04 -61.95
C ARG A 256 21.80 -69.35 -61.66
N GLU A 257 20.53 -69.35 -61.26
CA GLU A 257 19.74 -70.58 -61.06
C GLU A 257 19.48 -71.33 -62.37
N LYS A 258 19.33 -70.63 -63.51
CA LYS A 258 19.27 -71.29 -64.82
C LYS A 258 20.60 -71.95 -65.19
N ALA A 259 21.73 -71.29 -64.91
CA ALA A 259 23.06 -71.86 -65.11
C ALA A 259 23.42 -72.96 -64.09
N GLU A 260 22.85 -72.92 -62.88
CA GLU A 260 23.09 -73.88 -61.81
C GLU A 260 22.18 -75.11 -61.95
N LYS A 261 20.95 -74.98 -62.48
CA LYS A 261 20.14 -76.15 -62.87
C LYS A 261 20.79 -76.97 -63.98
N GLU A 262 21.53 -76.32 -64.88
CA GLU A 262 22.32 -77.00 -65.92
C GLU A 262 23.56 -77.70 -65.35
N LYS A 263 24.11 -77.21 -64.23
CA LYS A 263 25.25 -77.84 -63.51
C LYS A 263 24.83 -78.89 -62.49
N ALA A 264 23.64 -78.75 -61.89
CA ALA A 264 23.09 -79.66 -60.89
C ALA A 264 22.60 -80.98 -61.51
N GLU A 265 22.23 -81.01 -62.79
CA GLU A 265 22.00 -82.27 -63.51
C GLU A 265 23.30 -83.09 -63.69
N ASP A 266 24.46 -82.42 -63.78
CA ASP A 266 25.78 -83.06 -63.90
C ASP A 266 26.42 -83.44 -62.54
N GLU A 267 26.14 -82.69 -61.46
CA GLU A 267 26.64 -82.98 -60.11
C GLU A 267 25.76 -83.96 -59.31
N ALA A 268 24.48 -84.12 -59.64
CA ALA A 268 23.60 -85.13 -59.04
C ALA A 268 24.02 -86.58 -59.33
N ARG A 269 24.96 -86.81 -60.27
CA ARG A 269 25.59 -88.11 -60.51
C ARG A 269 26.83 -88.37 -59.64
N LYS A 270 27.35 -87.37 -58.93
CA LYS A 270 28.57 -87.44 -58.12
C LYS A 270 28.33 -87.30 -56.61
N ASP A 271 27.22 -86.70 -56.20
CA ASP A 271 26.91 -86.48 -54.76
C ASP A 271 26.14 -87.62 -54.07
N ALA A 272 26.02 -88.79 -54.72
CA ALA A 272 25.55 -90.02 -54.05
C ALA A 272 26.62 -90.68 -53.17
N GLU A 273 27.87 -90.19 -53.20
CA GLU A 273 29.01 -90.78 -52.49
C GLU A 273 29.51 -89.95 -51.28
N GLU A 274 29.02 -88.72 -51.07
CA GLU A 274 29.60 -87.80 -50.09
C GLU A 274 28.57 -87.17 -49.13
N LYS A 275 27.61 -87.96 -48.63
CA LYS A 275 26.69 -87.55 -47.55
C LYS A 275 26.56 -88.61 -46.44
N ALA A 276 27.71 -89.12 -45.99
CA ALA A 276 27.83 -89.91 -44.75
C ALA A 276 28.75 -89.28 -43.69
N ALA A 277 29.17 -88.01 -43.85
CA ALA A 277 30.01 -87.35 -42.86
C ALA A 277 29.82 -85.84 -42.86
N LYS A 278 28.81 -85.35 -42.11
CA LYS A 278 28.83 -84.10 -41.33
C LYS A 278 27.43 -83.84 -40.76
N ASP A 279 27.12 -84.63 -39.74
CA ASP A 279 26.21 -84.21 -38.70
C ASP A 279 26.69 -82.91 -38.05
N ALA A 280 25.74 -82.02 -37.83
CA ALA A 280 25.48 -81.38 -36.54
C ALA A 280 26.67 -81.09 -35.61
N GLN A 281 27.23 -79.87 -35.71
CA GLN A 281 27.81 -79.07 -34.61
C GLN A 281 28.37 -77.78 -35.24
N GLU A 282 27.99 -76.54 -34.92
CA GLU A 282 27.39 -75.97 -33.72
C GLU A 282 26.60 -74.71 -34.10
N ALA A 283 25.28 -74.77 -33.95
CA ALA A 283 24.47 -73.61 -33.65
C ALA A 283 24.49 -73.43 -32.12
N ARG A 284 25.39 -72.57 -31.61
CA ARG A 284 25.33 -72.07 -30.23
C ARG A 284 25.16 -70.57 -30.24
N ALA A 285 23.91 -70.18 -30.46
CA ALA A 285 23.39 -68.88 -30.11
C ALA A 285 22.79 -68.94 -28.69
N VAL A 286 23.31 -68.07 -27.82
CA VAL A 286 22.54 -67.24 -26.88
C VAL A 286 21.95 -67.90 -25.62
N GLN A 287 22.55 -67.59 -24.47
CA GLN A 287 21.91 -67.25 -23.18
C GLN A 287 22.99 -66.58 -22.29
N ALA A 288 23.03 -65.25 -22.20
CA ALA A 288 22.33 -64.38 -21.24
C ALA A 288 22.88 -64.54 -19.80
N SER A 289 23.78 -63.66 -19.32
CA SER A 289 23.55 -62.30 -18.79
C SER A 289 22.81 -62.28 -17.44
N GLN A 290 23.54 -62.02 -16.35
CA GLN A 290 23.05 -61.32 -15.16
C GLN A 290 24.20 -61.01 -14.18
N ALA A 291 24.76 -59.80 -14.28
CA ALA A 291 25.43 -59.08 -13.19
C ALA A 291 25.70 -57.65 -13.67
N SER A 292 24.67 -56.81 -13.66
CA SER A 292 24.84 -55.36 -13.73
C SER A 292 24.12 -54.78 -12.53
N ALA A 293 24.90 -54.49 -11.50
CA ALA A 293 24.48 -53.64 -10.40
C ALA A 293 24.10 -52.29 -11.01
N LYS A 294 22.81 -52.00 -11.01
CA LYS A 294 22.29 -50.70 -11.40
C LYS A 294 22.89 -49.67 -10.42
N SER A 295 23.78 -48.83 -10.92
CA SER A 295 24.18 -47.60 -10.25
C SER A 295 22.91 -46.80 -10.00
N VAL A 296 22.59 -46.58 -8.73
CA VAL A 296 21.60 -45.59 -8.33
C VAL A 296 22.11 -44.24 -8.86
N PRO A 297 21.29 -43.45 -9.58
CA PRO A 297 21.70 -42.12 -10.03
C PRO A 297 22.21 -41.32 -8.83
N ALA A 298 23.33 -40.60 -8.97
CA ALA A 298 23.95 -39.84 -7.87
C ALA A 298 22.99 -38.89 -7.11
N ILE A 299 21.90 -38.49 -7.76
CA ILE A 299 20.81 -37.70 -7.18
C ILE A 299 20.03 -38.50 -6.12
N GLN A 300 19.71 -39.77 -6.40
CA GLN A 300 19.00 -40.65 -5.46
C GLN A 300 19.87 -41.05 -4.26
N GLU A 301 21.19 -41.17 -4.44
CA GLU A 301 22.12 -41.36 -3.31
C GLU A 301 22.20 -40.11 -2.43
N TRP A 302 22.15 -38.92 -3.03
CA TRP A 302 22.11 -37.66 -2.28
C TRP A 302 20.78 -37.47 -1.54
N GLU A 303 19.65 -37.79 -2.19
CA GLU A 303 18.31 -37.75 -1.59
C GLU A 303 18.20 -38.71 -0.41
N THR A 304 18.63 -39.98 -0.57
CA THR A 304 18.60 -40.99 0.50
C THR A 304 19.52 -40.62 1.66
N ALA A 305 20.74 -40.12 1.40
CA ALA A 305 21.66 -39.67 2.45
C ALA A 305 21.12 -38.46 3.23
N TRP A 306 20.37 -37.56 2.57
CA TRP A 306 19.69 -36.46 3.24
C TRP A 306 18.44 -36.91 3.98
N ALA A 307 17.66 -37.85 3.45
CA ALA A 307 16.51 -38.44 4.12
C ALA A 307 16.90 -39.15 5.42
N GLU A 308 17.98 -39.94 5.41
CA GLU A 308 18.51 -40.59 6.62
C GLU A 308 18.97 -39.56 7.68
N ARG A 309 19.67 -38.51 7.23
CA ARG A 309 20.10 -37.41 8.10
C ARG A 309 18.91 -36.60 8.63
N ALA A 310 17.86 -36.44 7.82
CA ALA A 310 16.63 -35.75 8.14
C ALA A 310 15.80 -36.51 9.17
N VAL A 311 15.66 -37.82 9.01
CA VAL A 311 14.99 -38.71 9.97
C VAL A 311 15.71 -38.68 11.32
N GLY A 312 17.05 -38.67 11.29
CA GLY A 312 17.89 -38.51 12.48
C GLY A 312 17.75 -37.16 13.20
N LEU A 313 17.50 -36.06 12.47
CA LEU A 313 17.37 -34.73 13.06
C LEU A 313 15.93 -34.29 13.40
N THR A 314 14.92 -34.71 12.63
CA THR A 314 13.63 -34.01 12.60
C THR A 314 12.39 -34.85 12.87
N ILE A 315 12.42 -36.16 12.64
CA ILE A 315 11.21 -37.01 12.69
C ILE A 315 11.23 -37.97 13.88
N SER A 316 12.41 -38.49 14.24
CA SER A 316 12.54 -39.51 15.29
C SER A 316 13.66 -39.24 16.28
N HIS A 317 14.03 -37.97 16.49
CA HIS A 317 15.08 -37.67 17.46
C HIS A 317 14.52 -37.92 18.88
N PRO A 318 15.13 -38.79 19.72
CA PRO A 318 14.76 -38.95 21.14
C PRO A 318 14.74 -37.61 21.89
N ARG A 319 15.45 -36.59 21.37
CA ARG A 319 15.44 -35.23 21.92
C ARG A 319 14.12 -34.49 21.79
N THR A 320 13.30 -34.72 20.76
CA THR A 320 11.95 -34.12 20.70
C THR A 320 10.94 -34.91 21.53
N GLN A 321 11.13 -36.22 21.68
CA GLN A 321 10.35 -37.05 22.60
C GLN A 321 10.55 -36.62 24.06
N ALA A 322 11.78 -36.23 24.43
CA ALA A 322 12.07 -35.67 25.76
C ALA A 322 11.25 -34.40 26.12
N VAL A 323 10.82 -33.60 25.12
CA VAL A 323 9.90 -32.47 25.34
C VAL A 323 8.48 -32.97 25.62
N GLU A 324 8.07 -34.06 24.99
CA GLU A 324 6.74 -34.65 25.17
C GLU A 324 6.61 -35.39 26.50
N GLU A 325 7.71 -35.96 27.00
CA GLU A 325 7.78 -36.65 28.30
C GLU A 325 7.62 -35.71 29.50
N SER A 326 8.04 -34.44 29.37
CA SER A 326 7.91 -33.44 30.42
C SER A 326 6.76 -32.47 30.14
N SER A 327 5.72 -32.53 30.96
CA SER A 327 4.51 -31.71 30.81
C SER A 327 4.81 -30.20 30.81
N GLU A 328 5.80 -29.77 31.60
CA GLU A 328 6.26 -28.39 31.68
C GLU A 328 6.89 -27.92 30.36
N LEU A 329 7.88 -28.66 29.83
CA LEU A 329 8.54 -28.30 28.57
C LEU A 329 7.56 -28.33 27.39
N LYS A 330 6.64 -29.28 27.38
CA LYS A 330 5.56 -29.34 26.39
C LYS A 330 4.68 -28.09 26.42
N SER A 331 4.30 -27.62 27.62
CA SER A 331 3.48 -26.42 27.79
C SER A 331 4.21 -25.16 27.28
N VAL A 332 5.50 -25.04 27.59
CA VAL A 332 6.36 -23.91 27.19
C VAL A 332 6.59 -23.95 25.67
N ALA A 333 7.00 -25.09 25.13
CA ALA A 333 7.19 -25.28 23.69
C ALA A 333 5.90 -25.01 22.92
N GLY A 334 4.75 -25.49 23.39
CA GLY A 334 3.45 -25.23 22.77
C GLY A 334 3.05 -23.74 22.77
N ARG A 335 3.39 -22.99 23.82
CA ARG A 335 3.20 -21.53 23.86
C ARG A 335 4.09 -20.81 22.86
N LEU A 336 5.37 -21.16 22.81
CA LEU A 336 6.35 -20.55 21.92
C LEU A 336 6.11 -20.89 20.44
N ARG A 337 5.70 -22.14 20.14
CA ARG A 337 5.26 -22.56 18.79
C ARG A 337 4.11 -21.71 18.25
N ARG A 338 3.11 -21.40 19.09
CA ARG A 338 2.00 -20.50 18.72
C ARG A 338 2.50 -19.09 18.41
N LYS A 339 3.40 -18.54 19.24
CA LYS A 339 4.04 -17.24 18.97
C LYS A 339 4.82 -17.25 17.65
N LEU A 340 5.62 -18.29 17.39
CA LEU A 340 6.33 -18.45 16.12
C LEU A 340 5.38 -18.50 14.93
N ARG A 341 4.30 -19.30 15.01
CA ARG A 341 3.30 -19.38 13.94
C ARG A 341 2.70 -18.01 13.62
N THR A 342 2.34 -17.23 14.65
CA THR A 342 1.81 -15.88 14.44
C THR A 342 2.83 -14.93 13.82
N ARG A 343 4.13 -15.08 14.12
CA ARG A 343 5.20 -14.26 13.52
C ARG A 343 5.46 -14.65 12.06
N VAL A 344 5.48 -15.94 11.74
CA VAL A 344 5.64 -16.39 10.34
C VAL A 344 4.49 -15.89 9.45
N GLY A 345 3.27 -15.82 9.98
CA GLY A 345 2.15 -15.21 9.24
C GLY A 345 2.25 -13.69 9.04
N GLN A 346 3.24 -13.02 9.65
CA GLN A 346 3.47 -11.57 9.57
C GLN A 346 4.63 -11.19 8.63
N VAL A 347 5.05 -12.09 7.72
CA VAL A 347 6.19 -11.90 6.79
C VAL A 347 6.00 -10.74 5.80
N THR A 348 4.94 -9.95 5.90
CA THR A 348 4.66 -8.81 5.03
C THR A 348 5.31 -7.49 5.44
N ASN A 349 5.71 -7.30 6.71
CA ASN A 349 6.25 -6.04 7.23
C ASN A 349 7.64 -6.21 7.89
N SER A 350 8.47 -5.16 7.82
CA SER A 350 9.78 -4.99 8.49
C SER A 350 10.55 -6.29 8.82
N GLN A 351 11.14 -6.92 7.81
CA GLN A 351 11.86 -8.20 7.92
C GLN A 351 12.92 -8.26 9.03
N SER A 352 13.61 -7.15 9.31
CA SER A 352 14.62 -7.08 10.37
C SER A 352 14.01 -7.25 11.75
N GLU A 353 12.95 -6.48 12.05
CA GLU A 353 12.23 -6.50 13.32
C GLU A 353 11.57 -7.87 13.54
N LEU A 354 11.01 -8.44 12.48
CA LEU A 354 10.42 -9.78 12.54
C LEU A 354 11.47 -10.84 12.88
N ALA A 355 12.64 -10.76 12.27
CA ALA A 355 13.73 -11.68 12.55
C ALA A 355 14.30 -11.53 13.97
N ASP A 356 14.35 -10.31 14.52
CA ASP A 356 14.69 -10.08 15.94
C ASP A 356 13.64 -10.72 16.86
N ALA A 357 12.36 -10.48 16.59
CA ALA A 357 11.28 -11.07 17.39
C ALA A 357 11.27 -12.61 17.33
N ILE A 358 11.64 -13.21 16.20
CA ILE A 358 11.79 -14.67 16.07
C ILE A 358 13.01 -15.16 16.84
N HIS A 359 14.14 -14.45 16.76
CA HIS A 359 15.35 -14.77 17.52
C HIS A 359 15.06 -14.79 19.02
N ASP A 360 14.38 -13.77 19.55
CA ASP A 360 14.00 -13.68 20.97
C ASP A 360 13.09 -14.84 21.42
N ILE A 361 12.24 -15.36 20.53
CA ILE A 361 11.39 -16.51 20.83
C ILE A 361 12.20 -17.82 20.86
N ILE A 362 13.13 -17.98 19.92
CA ILE A 362 13.91 -19.21 19.73
C ILE A 362 15.06 -19.31 20.74
N SER A 363 15.73 -18.20 21.06
CA SER A 363 16.87 -18.14 21.98
C SER A 363 16.79 -16.92 22.89
N PRO A 364 15.85 -16.89 23.85
CA PRO A 364 15.80 -15.85 24.86
C PRO A 364 17.01 -15.95 25.80
N SER A 365 17.20 -14.92 26.61
CA SER A 365 18.13 -14.92 27.74
C SER A 365 17.32 -15.04 29.04
N PRO A 366 17.43 -16.14 29.81
CA PRO A 366 18.33 -17.29 29.66
C PRO A 366 17.92 -18.28 28.54
N PRO A 367 18.88 -19.04 27.95
CA PRO A 367 18.64 -19.91 26.81
C PRO A 367 17.74 -21.11 27.15
N HIS A 368 16.89 -21.50 26.19
CA HIS A 368 16.04 -22.69 26.32
C HIS A 368 16.86 -23.98 26.41
N PRO A 369 16.33 -25.02 27.08
CA PRO A 369 16.88 -26.37 26.99
C PRO A 369 17.00 -26.83 25.53
N VAL A 370 18.08 -27.55 25.21
CA VAL A 370 18.37 -28.08 23.86
C VAL A 370 17.18 -28.80 23.20
N PRO A 371 16.39 -29.64 23.92
CA PRO A 371 15.17 -30.23 23.39
C PRO A 371 14.14 -29.21 22.88
N VAL A 372 13.87 -28.17 23.67
CA VAL A 372 12.90 -27.11 23.34
C VAL A 372 13.41 -26.27 22.17
N TYR A 373 14.69 -25.88 22.17
CA TYR A 373 15.31 -25.16 21.06
C TYR A 373 15.16 -25.91 19.73
N THR A 374 15.49 -27.21 19.73
CA THR A 374 15.40 -28.07 18.53
C THR A 374 13.94 -28.23 18.08
N ALA A 375 13.01 -28.38 19.04
CA ALA A 375 11.57 -28.44 18.78
C ALA A 375 10.99 -27.15 18.21
N LEU A 376 11.55 -25.98 18.55
CA LEU A 376 11.16 -24.68 18.01
C LEU A 376 11.70 -24.45 16.60
N LEU A 377 12.98 -24.76 16.35
CA LEU A 377 13.54 -24.71 14.99
C LEU A 377 12.75 -25.62 14.04
N SER A 378 12.45 -26.83 14.51
CA SER A 378 11.60 -27.78 13.79
C SER A 378 10.20 -27.18 13.51
N ALA A 379 9.51 -26.63 14.51
CA ALA A 379 8.21 -25.99 14.25
C ALA A 379 8.30 -24.80 13.30
N PHE A 380 9.35 -23.97 13.41
CA PHE A 380 9.60 -22.83 12.55
C PHE A 380 9.78 -23.25 11.09
N SER A 381 10.62 -24.26 10.80
CA SER A 381 10.77 -24.82 9.46
C SER A 381 9.44 -25.31 8.90
N LYS A 382 8.63 -26.02 9.70
CA LYS A 382 7.28 -26.45 9.26
C LYS A 382 6.39 -25.27 8.88
N TYR A 383 6.39 -24.18 9.65
CA TYR A 383 5.58 -23.00 9.36
C TYR A 383 6.07 -22.27 8.11
N LEU A 384 7.38 -22.20 7.87
CA LEU A 384 7.94 -21.62 6.65
C LEU A 384 7.50 -22.39 5.39
N LEU A 385 7.52 -23.72 5.45
CA LEU A 385 7.07 -24.56 4.34
C LEU A 385 5.58 -24.39 4.07
N LEU A 386 4.75 -24.39 5.11
CA LEU A 386 3.30 -24.17 4.99
C LEU A 386 2.98 -22.78 4.40
N GLN A 387 3.75 -21.76 4.80
CA GLN A 387 3.61 -20.40 4.26
C GLN A 387 4.02 -20.35 2.79
N ALA A 388 5.11 -21.04 2.41
CA ALA A 388 5.52 -21.15 1.02
C ALA A 388 4.43 -21.85 0.18
N GLU A 389 3.91 -22.97 0.66
CA GLU A 389 2.86 -23.73 -0.02
C GLU A 389 1.57 -22.91 -0.23
N THR A 390 1.18 -22.09 0.74
CA THR A 390 -0.08 -21.33 0.70
C THR A 390 0.04 -19.96 0.05
N GLU A 391 1.03 -19.15 0.46
CA GLU A 391 1.16 -17.77 -0.02
C GLU A 391 2.05 -17.63 -1.25
N VAL A 392 3.14 -18.39 -1.37
CA VAL A 392 4.03 -18.29 -2.55
C VAL A 392 3.34 -18.87 -3.77
N THR A 393 2.60 -19.97 -3.60
CA THR A 393 1.76 -20.55 -4.66
C THR A 393 0.66 -19.57 -5.09
N ALA A 394 0.10 -18.78 -4.16
CA ALA A 394 -0.90 -17.77 -4.49
C ALA A 394 -0.29 -16.49 -5.10
N LYS A 395 0.90 -16.08 -4.64
CA LYS A 395 1.58 -14.83 -5.00
C LYS A 395 3.10 -15.02 -5.00
N LEU A 396 3.66 -15.31 -6.17
CA LEU A 396 5.11 -15.49 -6.35
C LEU A 396 6.01 -14.39 -5.72
N PRO A 397 5.65 -13.09 -5.74
CA PRO A 397 6.47 -12.04 -5.11
C PRO A 397 6.69 -12.21 -3.59
N THR A 398 5.86 -13.01 -2.92
CA THR A 398 6.01 -13.33 -1.48
C THR A 398 7.17 -14.30 -1.18
N ALA A 399 7.74 -14.95 -2.21
CA ALA A 399 8.89 -15.84 -2.04
C ALA A 399 10.13 -15.09 -1.51
N TYR A 400 10.37 -13.87 -2.01
CA TYR A 400 11.54 -13.08 -1.64
C TYR A 400 11.57 -12.67 -0.16
N PRO A 401 10.52 -12.04 0.42
CA PRO A 401 10.51 -11.71 1.84
C PRO A 401 10.63 -12.95 2.73
N LEU A 402 10.02 -14.08 2.35
CA LEU A 402 10.11 -15.34 3.09
C LEU A 402 11.56 -15.88 3.08
N ALA A 403 12.22 -15.93 1.93
CA ALA A 403 13.62 -16.36 1.81
C ALA A 403 14.56 -15.45 2.60
N ARG A 404 14.34 -14.13 2.53
CA ARG A 404 15.10 -13.14 3.30
C ARG A 404 14.96 -13.34 4.80
N LEU A 405 13.76 -13.67 5.29
CA LEU A 405 13.55 -13.99 6.71
C LEU A 405 14.41 -15.19 7.15
N VAL A 406 14.40 -16.28 6.38
CA VAL A 406 15.18 -17.49 6.69
C VAL A 406 16.66 -17.14 6.81
N TRP A 407 17.19 -16.39 5.85
CA TRP A 407 18.59 -15.96 5.87
C TRP A 407 18.92 -15.10 7.09
N LEU A 408 18.06 -14.13 7.43
CA LEU A 408 18.23 -13.25 8.59
C LEU A 408 18.21 -14.01 9.93
N VAL A 409 17.42 -15.07 10.05
CA VAL A 409 17.39 -15.93 11.25
C VAL A 409 18.65 -16.79 11.32
N VAL A 410 19.12 -17.35 10.21
CA VAL A 410 20.39 -18.09 10.14
C VAL A 410 21.57 -17.18 10.51
N ALA A 411 21.61 -15.97 9.97
CA ALA A 411 22.66 -14.98 10.24
C ALA A 411 22.73 -14.55 11.72
N ARG A 412 21.62 -14.64 12.46
CA ARG A 412 21.57 -14.38 13.93
C ARG A 412 22.11 -15.54 14.78
N GLY A 413 22.68 -16.58 14.17
CA GLY A 413 23.34 -17.69 14.87
C GLY A 413 22.55 -18.99 14.90
N HIS A 414 21.39 -19.06 14.24
CA HIS A 414 20.59 -20.29 14.16
C HIS A 414 21.01 -21.18 12.97
N THR A 415 22.29 -21.52 12.86
CA THR A 415 22.81 -22.32 11.72
C THR A 415 22.14 -23.68 11.56
N ARG A 416 21.78 -24.32 12.69
CA ARG A 416 21.04 -25.60 12.71
C ARG A 416 19.65 -25.51 12.08
N LEU A 417 19.10 -24.31 11.90
CA LEU A 417 17.84 -24.12 11.18
C LEU A 417 17.94 -24.63 9.74
N TRP A 418 19.08 -24.38 9.08
CA TRP A 418 19.28 -24.76 7.68
C TRP A 418 19.20 -26.27 7.48
N GLU A 419 19.87 -27.03 8.35
CA GLU A 419 19.85 -28.50 8.34
C GLU A 419 18.43 -29.04 8.54
N ILE A 420 17.71 -28.51 9.53
CA ILE A 420 16.34 -28.91 9.88
C ILE A 420 15.34 -28.52 8.78
N PHE A 421 15.54 -27.37 8.14
CA PHE A 421 14.72 -26.89 7.04
C PHE A 421 14.85 -27.79 5.81
N TRP A 422 16.09 -28.08 5.37
CA TRP A 422 16.33 -28.96 4.23
C TRP A 422 15.85 -30.38 4.46
N ALA A 423 16.11 -30.92 5.66
CA ALA A 423 15.61 -32.21 6.07
C ALA A 423 14.09 -32.33 5.85
N ARG A 424 13.34 -31.29 6.21
CA ARG A 424 11.89 -31.24 5.98
C ARG A 424 11.49 -31.00 4.54
N TRP A 425 12.22 -30.16 3.82
CA TRP A 425 11.94 -29.87 2.42
C TRP A 425 12.02 -31.15 1.57
N VAL A 426 13.10 -31.92 1.73
CA VAL A 426 13.31 -33.19 1.02
C VAL A 426 12.25 -34.22 1.43
N GLY A 427 11.97 -34.37 2.73
CA GLY A 427 10.93 -35.29 3.20
C GLY A 427 9.52 -34.96 2.69
N LEU A 428 9.18 -33.67 2.55
CA LEU A 428 7.90 -33.24 1.99
C LEU A 428 7.76 -33.59 0.49
N ALA A 429 8.86 -33.49 -0.26
CA ALA A 429 8.88 -33.83 -1.68
C ALA A 429 8.60 -35.32 -1.91
N GLU A 430 9.13 -36.20 -1.04
CA GLU A 430 8.87 -37.64 -1.12
C GLU A 430 7.41 -37.99 -0.77
N GLU A 431 6.85 -37.40 0.30
CA GLU A 431 5.46 -37.66 0.70
C GLU A 431 4.43 -37.25 -0.37
N GLY A 432 4.66 -36.14 -1.07
CA GLY A 432 3.79 -35.68 -2.17
C GLY A 432 3.77 -36.66 -3.36
N THR A 433 4.91 -37.29 -3.67
CA THR A 433 4.98 -38.29 -4.76
C THR A 433 4.25 -39.60 -4.42
N MET A 434 4.20 -39.98 -3.13
CA MET A 434 3.48 -41.18 -2.70
C MET A 434 1.96 -41.01 -2.79
N THR A 435 1.43 -39.81 -2.55
CA THR A 435 -0.01 -39.55 -2.66
C THR A 435 -0.51 -39.48 -4.11
N ASP A 436 0.28 -38.96 -5.04
CA ASP A 436 -0.11 -38.91 -6.46
C ASP A 436 0.04 -40.27 -7.18
N ALA A 437 1.03 -41.08 -6.79
CA ALA A 437 1.18 -42.44 -7.32
C ALA A 437 0.05 -43.40 -6.86
N SER A 438 -0.53 -43.17 -5.68
CA SER A 438 -1.64 -43.98 -5.18
C SER A 438 -3.02 -43.57 -5.74
N MET A 439 -3.15 -42.37 -6.32
CA MET A 439 -4.38 -41.89 -6.96
C MET A 439 -4.46 -42.16 -8.45
N SER A 440 -3.35 -42.56 -9.08
CA SER A 440 -3.28 -42.91 -10.51
C SER A 440 -3.41 -44.42 -10.78
N GLY A 441 -3.69 -45.21 -9.74
CA GLY A 441 -3.89 -46.68 -9.78
C GLY A 441 -5.31 -47.16 -9.48
N LEU A 442 -6.30 -46.25 -9.44
CA LEU A 442 -7.74 -46.55 -9.41
C LEU A 442 -8.40 -45.86 -10.60
#